data_AF-A0A6H1P9I5-F1
#
_entry.id   AF-A0A6H1P9I5-F1
#
_cell.length_a   1.000
_cell.length_b   1.000
_cell.length_c   1.000
_cell.angle_alpha   90.00
_cell.angle_beta   90.00
_cell.angle_gamma   90.00
#
_symmetry.space_group_name_H-M   'P 1'
#
loop_
_entity.id
_entity.type
_entity.pdbx_description
1 polymer ?
#
loop_
_entity_poly.entity_id
_entity_poly.type
_entity_poly.pdbx_seq_one_letter_code
_entity_poly.pdbx_strand_id
1 'polypeptide(L)' 'MKILLHAVFIILIALVTFFGLGPVLYADGVLQERLSTAAIVVVIYTILAFLYRKSIKWVNRR' A
#
# COMPACT_ATOMS: atom_id res chain seq x y z
N MET A 1 -2.60 -18.62 -11.36
CA MET A 1 -2.27 -17.98 -10.05
C MET A 1 -1.69 -16.57 -10.15
N LYS A 2 -0.88 -16.25 -11.17
CA LYS A 2 -0.26 -14.91 -11.32
C LYS A 2 -1.30 -13.77 -11.39
N ILE A 3 -2.36 -13.94 -12.20
CA ILE A 3 -3.47 -12.96 -12.33
C ILE A 3 -4.15 -12.70 -10.97
N LEU A 4 -4.45 -13.75 -10.20
CA LEU A 4 -5.06 -13.61 -8.88
C LEU A 4 -4.15 -12.82 -7.93
N LEU A 5 -2.84 -13.08 -7.97
CA LEU A 5 -1.86 -12.36 -7.15
C LEU A 5 -1.80 -10.87 -7.53
N HIS A 6 -1.79 -10.55 -8.84
CA HIS A 6 -1.90 -9.17 -9.29
C HIS A 6 -3.18 -8.51 -8.80
N ALA A 7 -4.34 -9.17 -8.95
CA ALA A 7 -5.62 -8.65 -8.51
C ALA A 7 -5.63 -8.35 -7.00
N VAL A 8 -5.12 -9.26 -6.17
CA VAL A 8 -5.02 -9.06 -4.71
C VAL A 8 -4.16 -7.84 -4.38
N PHE A 9 -2.98 -7.70 -4.98
CA PHE A 9 -2.11 -6.56 -4.70
C PHE A 9 -2.67 -5.23 -5.22
N ILE A 10 -3.37 -5.24 -6.36
CA ILE A 10 -4.08 -4.06 -6.87
C ILE A 10 -5.16 -3.63 -5.86
N ILE A 11 -5.96 -4.57 -5.35
CA ILE A 11 -6.99 -4.29 -4.35
C ILE A 11 -6.35 -3.74 -3.06
N LEU A 12 -5.28 -4.37 -2.57
CA LEU A 12 -4.57 -3.90 -1.37
C LEU A 12 -4.02 -2.47 -1.55
N ILE A 13 -3.40 -2.18 -2.69
CA ILE A 13 -2.89 -0.83 -2.99
C ILE A 13 -4.04 0.16 -3.09
N ALA A 14 -5.14 -0.19 -3.75
CA ALA A 14 -6.32 0.66 -3.85
C ALA A 14 -6.90 0.97 -2.46
N LEU A 15 -7.02 -0.04 -1.59
CA LEU A 15 -7.47 0.15 -0.20
C LEU A 15 -6.54 1.12 0.55
N VAL A 16 -5.22 0.92 0.50
CA VAL A 16 -4.27 1.84 1.15
C VAL A 16 -4.33 3.24 0.54
N THR A 17 -4.62 3.36 -0.76
CA THR A 17 -4.81 4.65 -1.42
C THR A 17 -6.03 5.37 -0.88
N PHE A 18 -7.21 4.75 -0.92
CA PHE A 18 -8.45 5.38 -0.48
C PHE A 18 -8.46 5.63 1.03
N PHE A 19 -8.08 4.64 1.84
CA PHE A 19 -8.16 4.72 3.30
C PHE A 19 -6.93 5.37 3.93
N GLY A 20 -5.76 5.29 3.31
CA GLY A 20 -4.52 5.87 3.83
C GLY A 20 -4.30 7.31 3.38
N LEU A 21 -4.42 7.61 2.07
CA LEU A 21 -4.26 8.99 1.59
C LEU A 21 -5.46 9.87 1.89
N GLY A 22 -6.66 9.29 2.09
CA GLY A 22 -7.86 10.04 2.47
C GLY A 22 -7.62 10.93 3.69
N PRO A 23 -7.22 10.36 4.85
CA PRO A 23 -6.88 11.14 6.04
C PRO A 23 -5.72 12.10 5.83
N VAL A 24 -4.70 11.73 5.04
CA VAL A 24 -3.55 12.62 4.76
C VAL A 24 -3.99 13.89 4.04
N LEU A 25 -4.93 13.78 3.10
CA LEU A 25 -5.36 14.89 2.25
C LEU A 25 -6.52 15.68 2.84
N TYR A 26 -7.47 15.00 3.49
CA TYR A 26 -8.78 15.56 3.84
C TYR A 26 -9.07 15.60 5.34
N ALA A 27 -8.23 15.04 6.21
CA ALA A 27 -8.45 15.19 7.65
C ALA A 27 -8.18 16.63 8.09
N ASP A 28 -9.05 17.15 8.95
CA ASP A 28 -8.95 18.50 9.55
C ASP A 28 -7.94 18.56 10.71
N GLY A 29 -6.98 17.63 10.72
CA GLY A 29 -5.93 17.52 11.74
C GLY A 29 -4.78 18.48 11.50
N VAL A 30 -3.93 18.64 12.53
CA VAL A 30 -2.75 19.51 12.46
C VAL A 30 -1.76 18.95 11.42
N LEU A 31 -1.01 19.83 10.74
CA LEU A 31 -0.05 19.44 9.69
C LEU A 31 0.90 18.32 10.14
N GLN A 32 1.33 18.33 11.40
CA GLN A 32 2.20 17.31 11.97
C GLN A 32 1.56 15.91 12.00
N GLU A 33 0.26 15.81 12.34
CA GLU A 33 -0.49 14.55 12.37
C GLU A 33 -0.72 14.00 10.94
N ARG A 34 -0.91 14.89 9.98
CA ARG A 34 -1.05 14.53 8.57
C ARG A 34 0.27 14.01 8.00
N LEU A 35 1.40 14.62 8.38
CA LEU A 35 2.74 14.16 8.00
C LEU A 35 3.10 12.81 8.61
N SER A 36 2.76 12.57 9.88
CA SER A 36 2.99 11.27 10.51
C SER A 36 2.13 10.18 9.84
N THR A 37 0.87 10.48 9.53
CA THR A 37 -0.01 9.58 8.76
C THR A 37 0.57 9.30 7.37
N ALA A 38 1.06 10.34 6.67
CA ALA A 38 1.69 10.18 5.36
C ALA A 38 2.92 9.27 5.43
N ALA A 39 3.77 9.43 6.46
CA ALA A 39 4.93 8.57 6.68
C ALA A 39 4.53 7.10 6.87
N ILE A 40 3.48 6.83 7.65
CA ILE A 40 2.93 5.48 7.84
C ILE A 40 2.43 4.89 6.51
N VAL A 41 1.68 5.66 5.72
CA VAL A 41 1.16 5.23 4.42
C VAL A 41 2.31 4.87 3.45
N VAL A 42 3.37 5.68 3.42
CA VAL A 42 4.57 5.41 2.61
C VAL A 42 5.27 4.11 3.04
N VAL A 43 5.40 3.86 4.35
CA VAL A 43 5.96 2.61 4.87
C VAL A 43 5.11 1.41 4.42
N ILE A 44 3.78 1.52 4.49
CA ILE A 44 2.87 0.46 4.04
C ILE A 44 3.05 0.18 2.55
N TYR A 45 3.13 1.21 1.70
CA TYR A 45 3.40 1.01 0.27
C TYR A 45 4.74 0.32 0.02
N THR A 46 5.77 0.70 0.76
CA THR A 46 7.09 0.09 0.65
C THR A 46 7.06 -1.40 0.99
N ILE A 47 6.36 -1.76 2.07
CA ILE A 47 6.15 -3.15 2.48
C ILE A 47 5.35 -3.92 1.41
N LEU A 48 4.25 -3.35 0.92
CA LEU A 48 3.45 -3.99 -0.13
C LEU A 48 4.24 -4.22 -1.41
N ALA A 49 5.03 -3.24 -1.87
CA ALA A 49 5.88 -3.37 -3.03
C ALA A 49 6.93 -4.48 -2.85
N PHE A 50 7.55 -4.55 -1.67
CA PHE A 50 8.50 -5.61 -1.33
C PHE A 50 7.84 -6.99 -1.32
N LEU A 51 6.69 -7.13 -0.67
CA LEU A 51 5.93 -8.38 -0.61
C LEU A 51 5.45 -8.82 -1.99
N TYR A 52 5.02 -7.90 -2.83
CA TYR A 52 4.63 -8.18 -4.20
C TYR A 52 5.80 -8.76 -5.00
N ARG A 53 6.96 -8.08 -4.96
CA ARG A 53 8.18 -8.55 -5.63
C ARG A 53 8.58 -9.95 -5.15
N LYS A 54 8.55 -10.19 -3.83
CA LYS A 54 8.87 -11.49 -3.24
C LYS A 54 7.89 -12.57 -3.70
N SER A 55 6.59 -12.27 -3.69
CA SER A 55 5.52 -13.20 -4.05
C SER A 55 5.56 -13.57 -5.53
N ILE A 56 5.76 -12.60 -6.43
CA ILE A 56 5.93 -12.86 -7.86
C ILE A 56 7.17 -13.72 -8.13
N LYS A 57 8.30 -13.42 -7.49
CA LYS A 57 9.52 -14.22 -7.63
C LYS A 57 9.32 -15.66 -7.17
N TRP A 58 8.55 -15.87 -6.10
CA TRP A 58 8.22 -17.20 -5.61
C TRP A 58 7.32 -17.97 -6.59
N VAL A 59 6.28 -17.33 -7.12
CA VAL A 59 5.37 -17.95 -8.11
C VAL A 59 6.06 -18.21 -9.45
N ASN A 60 7.06 -17.42 -9.85
CA ASN A 60 7.84 -17.67 -11.07
C ASN A 60 8.96 -18.72 -10.91
N ARG A 61 9.35 -19.06 -9.67
CA ARG A 61 10.34 -20.12 -9.39
C ARG A 61 9.72 -21.52 -9.34
N ARG A 62 8.41 -21.61 -9.16
CA ARG A 62 7.62 -22.83 -9.33
C ARG A 62 7.12 -22.90 -10.77
#